data_AF-A0A9E3JSX2-F1
#
_entry.id   AF-A0A9E3JSX2-F1
#
_cell.length_a   1.000
_cell.length_b   1.000
_cell.length_c   1.000
_cell.angle_alpha   90.00
_cell.angle_beta   90.00
_cell.angle_gamma   90.00
#
_symmetry.space_group_name_H-M   'P 1'
#
loop_
_entity.id
_entity.type
_entity.pdbx_description
1 polymer ?
#
loop_
_entity_poly.entity_id
_entity_poly.type
_entity_poly.pdbx_seq_one_letter_code
_entity_poly.pdbx_strand_id
1 'polypeptide(L)'
;MAADDLSPISRNWRLQWEHGSADIQSLGGMLGPVNLRLDGERGLETMHVAPWSDTTAASNLSGVLRRLRGEWPCVPFGRTDQPRDLPPGWSTHTPDDLWEHGYAANHHWQCLEATPLRVHLAIDYPPDAAVARVERVIAADPTASAIDITLTIFARRAARLPVGLHPTFRLPPARGRVQLRLGEHEGIHSYPTSAGGLSHLVPDTRSDSLASMAGTHGTLDLSRLPLATPSEELMQVRGLRGSGGAAPF
;
A
#
# COMPACT_ATOMS: atom_id res chain seq x y z
N MET A 1 -32.79 29.29 5.21
CA MET A 1 -31.97 28.28 5.90
C MET A 1 -31.29 27.46 4.82
N ALA A 2 -30.11 27.90 4.39
CA ALA A 2 -29.26 27.11 3.53
C ALA A 2 -28.47 26.16 4.45
N ALA A 3 -28.57 24.86 4.19
CA ALA A 3 -27.70 23.89 4.82
C ALA A 3 -26.30 24.07 4.23
N ASP A 4 -25.31 24.26 5.10
CA ASP A 4 -23.90 24.37 4.75
C ASP A 4 -23.46 23.14 3.94
N ASP A 5 -23.23 23.35 2.64
CA ASP A 5 -22.42 22.48 1.80
C ASP A 5 -20.95 22.69 2.19
N LEU A 6 -20.57 22.08 3.31
CA LEU A 6 -19.16 21.89 3.63
C LEU A 6 -18.65 20.79 2.73
N SER A 7 -17.81 21.15 1.76
CA SER A 7 -16.81 20.24 1.20
C SER A 7 -16.27 19.37 2.35
N PRO A 8 -16.16 18.03 2.21
CA PRO A 8 -15.66 17.23 3.31
C PRO A 8 -14.23 17.66 3.59
N ILE A 9 -14.06 18.50 4.63
CA ILE A 9 -12.76 18.87 5.17
C ILE A 9 -12.02 17.56 5.33
N SER A 10 -10.87 17.44 4.66
CA SER A 10 -9.93 16.32 4.85
C SER A 10 -9.72 16.10 6.34
N ARG A 11 -10.42 15.11 6.92
CA ARG A 11 -10.26 14.77 8.33
C ARG A 11 -9.00 13.93 8.48
N ASN A 12 -8.10 14.40 9.33
CA ASN A 12 -6.90 13.69 9.74
C ASN A 12 -6.95 13.44 11.25
N TRP A 13 -6.42 12.30 11.67
CA TRP A 13 -6.19 11.92 13.06
C TRP A 13 -4.71 11.67 13.26
N ARG A 14 -4.26 11.71 14.52
CA ARG A 14 -2.86 11.59 14.85
C ARG A 14 -2.64 10.65 16.02
N LEU A 15 -1.68 9.76 15.86
CA LEU A 15 -1.04 9.01 16.93
C LEU A 15 0.19 9.78 17.41
N GLN A 16 0.39 9.83 18.72
CA GLN A 16 1.54 10.43 19.37
C GLN A 16 1.88 9.64 20.62
N TRP A 17 3.09 9.10 20.67
CA TRP A 17 3.60 8.36 21.82
C TRP A 17 5.09 8.68 22.05
N GLU A 18 5.68 8.07 23.06
CA GLU A 18 7.09 8.30 23.43
C GLU A 18 8.05 7.98 22.27
N HIS A 19 7.76 6.93 21.52
CA HIS A 19 8.65 6.39 20.48
C HIS A 19 8.25 6.80 19.06
N GLY A 20 7.28 7.69 18.87
CA GLY A 20 6.91 8.11 17.53
C GLY A 20 5.66 8.95 17.40
N SER A 21 5.31 9.20 16.14
CA SER A 21 4.05 9.81 15.74
C SER A 21 3.64 9.32 14.36
N ALA A 22 2.34 9.28 14.10
CA ALA A 22 1.80 8.94 12.80
C ALA A 22 0.51 9.68 12.52
N ASP A 23 0.32 10.09 11.26
CA ASP A 23 -0.93 10.70 10.82
C ASP A 23 -1.77 9.68 10.04
N ILE A 24 -3.09 9.83 10.15
CA ILE A 24 -4.06 8.96 9.49
C ILE A 24 -5.08 9.88 8.83
N GLN A 25 -5.31 9.72 7.53
CA GLN A 25 -6.34 10.49 6.83
C GLN A 25 -7.60 9.66 6.58
N SER A 26 -8.75 10.34 6.54
CA SER A 26 -10.04 9.73 6.22
C SER A 26 -10.07 9.13 4.80
N LEU A 27 -9.50 9.82 3.80
CA LEU A 27 -9.49 9.31 2.43
C LEU A 27 -8.59 8.07 2.32
N GLY A 28 -9.18 6.94 1.92
CA GLY A 28 -8.48 5.66 1.82
C GLY A 28 -8.12 5.01 3.16
N GLY A 29 -8.43 5.65 4.29
CA GLY A 29 -7.97 5.21 5.60
C GLY A 29 -6.45 5.14 5.70
N MET A 30 -5.74 5.98 4.95
CA MET A 30 -4.29 5.87 4.75
C MET A 30 -3.52 6.31 6.00
N LEU A 31 -2.55 5.49 6.39
CA LEU A 31 -1.55 5.77 7.41
C LEU A 31 -0.32 6.42 6.77
N GLY A 32 0.01 7.65 7.15
CA GLY A 32 1.21 8.34 6.71
C GLY A 32 1.12 9.86 6.86
N PRO A 33 2.23 10.56 7.15
CA PRO A 33 3.57 10.01 7.42
C PRO A 33 3.66 9.27 8.76
N VAL A 34 4.68 8.42 8.90
CA VAL A 34 5.04 7.72 10.14
C VAL A 34 6.47 8.11 10.51
N ASN A 35 6.64 8.61 11.73
CA ASN A 35 7.93 9.00 12.30
C ASN A 35 8.20 8.13 13.53
N LEU A 36 9.21 7.27 13.44
CA LEU A 36 9.65 6.40 14.53
C LEU A 36 10.93 6.95 15.16
N ARG A 37 11.04 6.94 16.48
CA ARG A 37 12.28 7.28 17.20
C ARG A 37 13.03 6.00 17.50
N LEU A 38 14.22 5.83 16.95
CA LEU A 38 15.00 4.58 17.07
C LEU A 38 15.89 4.57 18.33
N ASP A 39 16.45 5.73 18.64
CA ASP A 39 17.07 6.09 19.91
C ASP A 39 16.63 7.52 20.24
N GLY A 40 16.88 7.99 21.46
CA GLY A 40 16.33 9.27 21.97
C GLY A 40 16.56 10.52 21.09
N GLU A 41 17.43 10.43 20.07
CA GLU A 41 17.76 11.54 19.17
C GLU A 41 17.44 11.27 17.69
N ARG A 42 17.42 10.01 17.21
CA ARG A 42 17.20 9.73 15.78
C ARG A 42 15.74 9.39 15.46
N GLY A 43 15.12 10.27 14.67
CA GLY A 43 13.86 10.00 13.99
C GLY A 43 14.06 9.35 12.62
N LEU A 44 13.17 8.42 12.27
CA LEU A 44 13.08 7.77 10.96
C LEU A 44 11.68 8.00 10.38
N GLU A 45 11.59 8.77 9.29
CA GLU A 45 10.39 8.88 8.47
C GLU A 45 10.40 7.74 7.43
N THR A 46 9.62 6.69 7.67
CA THR A 46 9.70 5.44 6.91
C THR A 46 8.82 5.43 5.67
N MET A 47 7.71 6.15 5.71
CA MET A 47 6.63 6.04 4.74
C MET A 47 6.74 7.12 3.65
N HIS A 48 6.46 6.75 2.40
CA HIS A 48 6.40 7.69 1.29
C HIS A 48 5.14 8.55 1.37
N VAL A 49 5.27 9.84 1.14
CA VAL A 49 4.14 10.76 0.90
C VAL A 49 4.34 11.36 -0.48
N ALA A 50 3.32 11.27 -1.33
CA ALA A 50 3.43 11.75 -2.69
C ALA A 50 3.64 13.27 -2.73
N PRO A 51 4.55 13.79 -3.57
CA PRO A 51 4.90 15.20 -3.59
C PRO A 51 3.74 16.10 -4.06
N TRP A 52 2.75 15.54 -4.76
CA TRP A 52 1.57 16.26 -5.21
C TRP A 52 0.41 16.28 -4.20
N SER A 53 0.53 15.58 -3.06
CA SER A 53 -0.61 15.24 -2.17
C SER A 53 -1.33 16.44 -1.54
N ASP A 54 -0.73 17.63 -1.57
CA ASP A 54 -1.32 18.89 -1.10
C ASP A 54 -1.47 19.93 -2.23
N THR A 55 -1.40 19.50 -3.49
CA THR A 55 -1.61 20.36 -4.67
C THR A 55 -3.07 20.35 -5.12
N THR A 56 -3.53 21.45 -5.71
CA THR A 56 -4.87 21.53 -6.30
C THR A 56 -5.04 20.58 -7.50
N ALA A 57 -3.97 20.37 -8.28
CA ALA A 57 -3.97 19.47 -9.43
C ALA A 57 -4.32 18.02 -9.04
N ALA A 58 -3.97 17.60 -7.83
CA ALA A 58 -4.27 16.25 -7.33
C ALA A 58 -5.78 15.97 -7.19
N SER A 59 -6.63 17.01 -7.11
CA SER A 59 -8.09 16.85 -7.03
C SER A 59 -8.69 16.10 -8.22
N ASN A 60 -8.03 16.11 -9.37
CA ASN A 60 -8.44 15.40 -10.58
C ASN A 60 -8.02 13.92 -10.60
N LEU A 61 -7.24 13.48 -9.61
CA LEU A 61 -6.83 12.08 -9.49
C LEU A 61 -7.91 11.25 -8.78
N SER A 62 -7.85 9.93 -9.01
CA SER A 62 -8.64 8.93 -8.26
C SER A 62 -8.41 9.06 -6.76
N GLY A 63 -9.35 8.56 -5.95
CA GLY A 63 -9.28 8.71 -4.50
C GLY A 63 -7.98 8.19 -3.90
N VAL A 64 -7.49 7.04 -4.37
CA VAL A 64 -6.24 6.43 -3.90
C VAL A 64 -5.00 7.28 -4.25
N LEU A 65 -4.99 7.96 -5.39
CA LEU A 65 -3.84 8.77 -5.85
C LEU A 65 -3.87 10.22 -5.35
N ARG A 66 -5.06 10.76 -5.10
CA ARG A 66 -5.29 12.18 -4.75
C ARG A 66 -4.44 12.65 -3.58
N ARG A 67 -4.32 11.82 -2.54
CA ARG A 67 -3.52 12.12 -1.34
C ARG A 67 -2.64 10.96 -0.92
N LEU A 68 -2.10 10.25 -1.90
CA LEU A 68 -1.30 9.04 -1.75
C LEU A 68 -0.23 9.16 -0.65
N ARG A 69 -0.30 8.28 0.35
CA ARG A 69 0.66 8.27 1.47
C ARG A 69 0.71 6.92 2.17
N GLY A 70 1.92 6.55 2.57
CA GLY A 70 2.28 5.44 3.43
C GLY A 70 1.58 4.13 3.11
N GLU A 71 0.65 3.71 3.97
CA GLU A 71 -0.01 2.42 3.88
C GLU A 71 -1.55 2.54 3.90
N TRP A 72 -2.23 1.67 3.13
CA TRP A 72 -3.69 1.58 3.11
C TRP A 72 -4.19 0.18 2.77
N PRO A 73 -5.44 -0.17 3.17
CA PRO A 73 -6.06 -1.44 2.81
C PRO A 73 -6.70 -1.38 1.41
N CYS A 74 -6.51 -2.44 0.65
CA CYS A 74 -7.09 -2.64 -0.67
C CYS A 74 -8.09 -3.79 -0.61
N VAL A 75 -9.37 -3.46 -0.61
CA VAL A 75 -10.47 -4.43 -0.50
C VAL A 75 -11.57 -4.01 -1.50
N PRO A 76 -11.82 -4.80 -2.55
CA PRO A 76 -10.93 -5.83 -3.12
C PRO A 76 -9.62 -5.22 -3.66
N PHE A 77 -8.52 -5.97 -3.64
CA PHE A 77 -7.25 -5.54 -4.26
C PHE A 77 -7.22 -5.89 -5.75
N GLY A 78 -6.82 -4.94 -6.59
CA GLY A 78 -6.56 -5.22 -8.00
C GLY A 78 -6.59 -3.99 -8.87
N ARG A 79 -6.44 -4.23 -10.17
CA ARG A 79 -6.63 -3.23 -11.22
C ARG A 79 -8.02 -3.36 -11.82
N THR A 80 -8.54 -2.26 -12.34
CA THR A 80 -9.84 -2.21 -13.03
C THR A 80 -9.71 -2.26 -14.54
N ASP A 81 -8.50 -2.03 -15.07
CA ASP A 81 -8.19 -2.20 -16.48
C ASP A 81 -7.67 -3.61 -16.78
N GLN A 82 -7.80 -4.01 -18.04
CA GLN A 82 -7.28 -5.29 -18.52
C GLN A 82 -5.91 -5.08 -19.19
N PRO A 83 -4.89 -5.87 -18.81
CA PRO A 83 -3.60 -5.82 -19.50
C PRO A 83 -3.79 -6.20 -20.96
N ARG A 84 -3.17 -5.44 -21.86
CA ARG A 84 -3.07 -5.80 -23.28
C ARG A 84 -1.91 -6.76 -23.46
N ASP A 85 -1.96 -7.57 -24.52
CA ASP A 85 -0.85 -8.40 -24.97
C ASP A 85 -0.36 -9.43 -23.92
N LEU A 86 -1.29 -10.00 -23.14
CA LEU A 86 -0.98 -11.06 -22.20
C LEU A 86 -0.40 -12.29 -22.92
N PRO A 87 0.69 -12.90 -22.40
CA PRO A 87 1.25 -14.12 -22.97
C PRO A 87 0.26 -15.30 -22.91
N PRO A 88 0.44 -16.32 -23.76
CA PRO A 88 -0.37 -17.54 -23.69
C PRO A 88 -0.35 -18.17 -22.29
N GLY A 89 -1.52 -18.61 -21.81
CA GLY A 89 -1.68 -19.24 -20.49
C GLY A 89 -2.15 -18.30 -19.39
N TRP A 90 -2.11 -16.98 -19.61
CA TRP A 90 -2.75 -16.01 -18.73
C TRP A 90 -4.26 -15.95 -18.95
N SER A 91 -5.01 -15.71 -17.88
CA SER A 91 -6.45 -15.46 -17.94
C SER A 91 -6.78 -14.17 -17.19
N THR A 92 -7.70 -13.39 -17.76
CA THR A 92 -8.21 -12.17 -17.14
C THR A 92 -9.38 -12.49 -16.22
N HIS A 93 -9.47 -11.76 -15.12
CA HIS A 93 -10.65 -11.77 -14.26
C HIS A 93 -11.40 -10.45 -14.40
N THR A 94 -12.73 -10.51 -14.27
CA THR A 94 -13.53 -9.29 -14.14
C THR A 94 -13.24 -8.69 -12.76
N PRO A 95 -12.93 -7.38 -12.67
CA PRO A 95 -12.75 -6.72 -11.38
C PRO A 95 -14.00 -6.85 -10.49
N ASP A 96 -13.79 -7.01 -9.18
CA ASP A 96 -14.87 -7.11 -8.20
C ASP A 96 -15.57 -5.76 -7.94
N ASP A 97 -14.90 -4.64 -8.26
CA ASP A 97 -15.49 -3.30 -8.28
C ASP A 97 -14.85 -2.41 -9.38
N LEU A 98 -15.26 -1.15 -9.42
CA LEU A 98 -14.80 -0.17 -10.41
C LEU A 98 -13.64 0.72 -9.91
N TRP A 99 -13.04 0.38 -8.77
CA TRP A 99 -12.04 1.21 -8.11
C TRP A 99 -10.68 0.52 -8.12
N GLU A 100 -9.66 1.16 -8.70
CA GLU A 100 -8.29 0.65 -8.59
C GLU A 100 -7.90 0.53 -7.12
N HIS A 101 -7.40 -0.64 -6.73
CA HIS A 101 -7.12 -0.98 -5.33
C HIS A 101 -8.35 -1.00 -4.40
N GLY A 102 -9.55 -1.03 -4.98
CA GLY A 102 -10.82 -1.26 -4.28
C GLY A 102 -11.46 -0.01 -3.68
N TYR A 103 -12.75 -0.15 -3.36
CA TYR A 103 -13.56 0.91 -2.76
C TYR A 103 -12.93 1.52 -1.51
N ALA A 104 -12.40 0.69 -0.60
CA ALA A 104 -11.77 1.13 0.65
C ALA A 104 -10.61 2.11 0.44
N ALA A 105 -9.81 1.93 -0.61
CA ALA A 105 -8.64 2.77 -0.89
C ALA A 105 -9.02 4.14 -1.49
N ASN A 106 -10.24 4.28 -2.02
CA ASN A 106 -10.68 5.43 -2.80
C ASN A 106 -11.69 6.34 -2.11
N HIS A 107 -12.21 5.96 -0.94
CA HIS A 107 -13.31 6.66 -0.29
C HIS A 107 -12.97 7.10 1.13
N HIS A 108 -13.78 8.00 1.66
CA HIS A 108 -13.65 8.52 3.01
C HIS A 108 -14.14 7.52 4.05
N TRP A 109 -13.29 7.27 5.03
CA TRP A 109 -13.60 6.49 6.22
C TRP A 109 -14.14 7.39 7.33
N GLN A 110 -15.04 6.82 8.13
CA GLN A 110 -15.56 7.40 9.35
C GLN A 110 -14.66 7.00 10.52
N CYS A 111 -14.41 7.91 11.45
CA CYS A 111 -13.73 7.59 12.70
C CYS A 111 -14.75 7.27 13.78
N LEU A 112 -14.61 6.08 14.37
CA LEU A 112 -15.41 5.60 15.49
C LEU A 112 -14.78 6.01 16.82
N GLU A 113 -13.44 6.01 16.88
CA GLU A 113 -12.67 6.37 18.06
C GLU A 113 -11.29 6.90 17.65
N ALA A 114 -10.83 7.97 18.30
CA ALA A 114 -9.47 8.45 18.17
C ALA A 114 -8.93 8.90 19.53
N THR A 115 -7.77 8.35 19.88
CA THR A 115 -6.96 8.71 21.05
C THR A 115 -5.52 8.92 20.59
N PRO A 116 -4.63 9.47 21.43
CA PRO A 116 -3.21 9.58 21.08
C PRO A 116 -2.51 8.26 20.75
N LEU A 117 -3.04 7.12 21.21
CA LEU A 117 -2.43 5.79 21.01
C LEU A 117 -3.22 4.89 20.07
N ARG A 118 -4.43 5.25 19.68
CA ARG A 118 -5.30 4.40 18.86
C ARG A 118 -6.26 5.18 18.00
N VAL A 119 -6.41 4.79 16.74
CA VAL A 119 -7.46 5.26 15.83
C VAL A 119 -8.24 4.05 15.30
N HIS A 120 -9.56 4.08 15.43
CA HIS A 120 -10.50 3.08 14.91
C HIS A 120 -11.38 3.72 13.85
N LEU A 121 -11.24 3.23 12.63
CA LEU A 121 -11.95 3.69 11.45
C LEU A 121 -12.91 2.62 10.95
N ALA A 122 -13.93 3.06 10.23
CA ALA A 122 -14.79 2.19 9.46
C ALA A 122 -15.29 2.81 8.17
N ILE A 123 -15.64 1.95 7.23
CA ILE A 123 -16.28 2.31 5.98
C ILE A 123 -17.33 1.26 5.60
N ASP A 124 -18.54 1.72 5.31
CA ASP A 124 -19.59 0.87 4.77
C ASP A 124 -19.52 0.84 3.23
N TYR A 125 -19.73 -0.34 2.67
CA TYR A 125 -19.67 -0.56 1.23
C TYR A 125 -21.05 -0.40 0.60
N PRO A 126 -21.11 -0.15 -0.73
CA PRO A 126 -22.36 -0.13 -1.48
C PRO A 126 -23.24 -1.37 -1.20
N PRO A 127 -24.58 -1.24 -1.20
CA PRO A 127 -25.48 -2.35 -0.83
C PRO A 127 -25.32 -3.62 -1.67
N ASP A 128 -24.93 -3.46 -2.94
CA ASP A 128 -24.71 -4.53 -3.91
C ASP A 128 -23.32 -5.19 -3.77
N ALA A 129 -22.36 -4.56 -3.09
CA ALA A 129 -21.04 -5.14 -2.85
C ALA A 129 -21.11 -6.40 -1.97
N ALA A 130 -20.18 -7.32 -2.19
CA ALA A 130 -20.07 -8.55 -1.38
C ALA A 130 -19.57 -8.28 0.04
N VAL A 131 -18.78 -7.20 0.22
CA VAL A 131 -18.38 -6.67 1.52
C VAL A 131 -19.50 -5.77 2.04
N ALA A 132 -19.85 -5.89 3.31
CA ALA A 132 -20.79 -4.99 3.96
C ALA A 132 -20.07 -3.76 4.52
N ARG A 133 -18.96 -4.01 5.20
CA ARG A 133 -18.20 -3.02 5.95
C ARG A 133 -16.76 -3.47 6.12
N VAL A 134 -15.84 -2.51 6.21
CA VAL A 134 -14.48 -2.76 6.67
C VAL A 134 -14.21 -1.87 7.86
N GLU A 135 -13.56 -2.43 8.87
CA GLU A 135 -13.03 -1.69 10.00
C GLU A 135 -11.52 -1.82 10.07
N ARG A 136 -10.89 -0.76 10.57
CA ARG A 136 -9.44 -0.65 10.67
C ARG A 136 -9.08 -0.05 12.01
N VAL A 137 -8.18 -0.71 12.73
CA VAL A 137 -7.61 -0.20 13.99
C VAL A 137 -6.13 -0.02 13.78
N ILE A 138 -5.64 1.18 14.06
CA ILE A 138 -4.22 1.54 14.02
C ILE A 138 -3.84 1.95 15.43
N ALA A 139 -2.93 1.22 16.06
CA ALA A 139 -2.53 1.44 17.44
C ALA A 139 -1.01 1.60 17.54
N ALA A 140 -0.56 2.62 18.26
CA ALA A 140 0.85 2.77 18.59
C ALA A 140 1.21 1.84 19.76
N ASP A 141 2.37 1.18 19.67
CA ASP A 141 2.92 0.45 20.82
C ASP A 141 3.44 1.46 21.85
N PRO A 142 2.89 1.51 23.07
CA PRO A 142 3.34 2.47 24.08
C PRO A 142 4.76 2.20 24.58
N THR A 143 5.32 1.02 24.30
CA THR A 143 6.62 0.56 24.81
C THR A 143 7.70 0.42 23.73
N ALA A 144 7.33 0.61 22.46
CA ALA A 144 8.26 0.44 21.35
C ALA A 144 7.99 1.41 20.19
N SER A 145 8.97 1.53 19.30
CA SER A 145 8.86 2.28 18.04
C SER A 145 8.09 1.46 17.00
N ALA A 146 6.86 1.07 17.32
CA ALA A 146 6.02 0.17 16.53
C ALA A 146 4.57 0.65 16.45
N ILE A 147 3.88 0.18 15.42
CA ILE A 147 2.45 0.41 15.18
C ILE A 147 1.83 -0.93 14.78
N ASP A 148 0.74 -1.30 15.45
CA ASP A 148 -0.10 -2.42 15.07
C ASP A 148 -1.26 -1.96 14.19
N ILE A 149 -1.51 -2.72 13.13
CA ILE A 149 -2.61 -2.48 12.18
C ILE A 149 -3.48 -3.72 12.14
N THR A 150 -4.75 -3.57 12.50
CA THR A 150 -5.77 -4.61 12.35
C THR A 150 -6.77 -4.17 11.30
N LEU A 151 -7.07 -5.07 10.35
CA LEU A 151 -8.13 -4.88 9.36
C LEU A 151 -9.17 -5.99 9.53
N THR A 152 -10.42 -5.61 9.75
CA THR A 152 -11.54 -6.54 9.88
C THR A 152 -12.51 -6.32 8.72
N ILE A 153 -12.77 -7.37 7.95
CA ILE A 153 -13.66 -7.32 6.78
C ILE A 153 -14.95 -8.06 7.14
N PHE A 154 -16.07 -7.35 7.12
CA PHE A 154 -17.39 -7.90 7.36
C PHE A 154 -18.04 -8.22 6.02
N ALA A 155 -18.10 -9.50 5.67
CA ALA A 155 -18.75 -9.96 4.46
C ALA A 155 -20.28 -9.86 4.58
N ARG A 156 -20.94 -9.38 3.53
CA ARG A 156 -22.41 -9.38 3.40
C ARG A 156 -22.93 -10.75 2.97
N ARG A 157 -22.14 -11.44 2.15
CA ARG A 157 -22.43 -12.76 1.59
C ARG A 157 -21.13 -13.51 1.34
N ALA A 158 -21.22 -14.83 1.16
CA ALA A 158 -20.07 -15.63 0.76
C ALA A 158 -19.49 -15.11 -0.57
N ALA A 159 -18.18 -14.88 -0.59
CA ALA A 159 -17.44 -14.39 -1.75
C ALA A 159 -15.97 -14.82 -1.68
N ARG A 160 -15.28 -14.74 -2.82
CA ARG A 160 -13.83 -14.91 -2.91
C ARG A 160 -13.28 -13.60 -3.48
N LEU A 161 -12.52 -12.87 -2.68
CA LEU A 161 -12.05 -11.54 -3.03
C LEU A 161 -10.53 -11.46 -2.80
N PRO A 162 -9.78 -10.81 -3.70
CA PRO A 162 -8.40 -10.44 -3.42
C PRO A 162 -8.36 -9.35 -2.35
N VAL A 163 -7.41 -9.45 -1.42
CA VAL A 163 -7.18 -8.45 -0.37
C VAL A 163 -5.70 -8.14 -0.32
N GLY A 164 -5.37 -6.86 -0.16
CA GLY A 164 -3.99 -6.40 -0.04
C GLY A 164 -3.84 -5.33 1.05
N LEU A 165 -2.70 -5.32 1.71
CA LEU A 165 -2.21 -4.16 2.47
C LEU A 165 -1.09 -3.54 1.65
N HIS A 166 -1.07 -2.20 1.57
CA HIS A 166 -0.23 -1.51 0.59
C HIS A 166 0.77 -0.54 1.23
N PRO A 167 1.78 -1.04 1.99
CA PRO A 167 2.80 -0.16 2.55
C PRO A 167 3.72 0.38 1.46
N THR A 168 3.95 1.68 1.48
CA THR A 168 4.82 2.39 0.54
C THR A 168 5.94 3.07 1.32
N PHE A 169 7.16 2.55 1.20
CA PHE A 169 8.31 3.05 1.94
C PHE A 169 9.06 4.13 1.15
N ARG A 170 9.54 5.15 1.85
CA ARG A 170 10.46 6.13 1.28
C ARG A 170 11.84 5.47 1.14
N LEU A 171 12.44 5.60 -0.04
CA LEU A 171 13.84 5.23 -0.25
C LEU A 171 14.75 6.45 -0.04
N PRO A 172 15.91 6.29 0.62
CA PRO A 172 16.93 7.33 0.68
C PRO A 172 17.54 7.59 -0.71
N PRO A 173 18.05 8.79 -0.99
CA PRO A 173 18.49 9.16 -2.34
C PRO A 173 19.74 8.41 -2.84
N ALA A 174 20.61 7.98 -1.93
CA ALA A 174 21.80 7.24 -2.29
C ALA A 174 21.46 5.80 -2.70
N ARG A 175 22.04 5.34 -3.81
CA ARG A 175 21.86 3.98 -4.38
C ARG A 175 22.14 2.88 -3.36
N GLY A 176 21.33 1.81 -3.41
CA GLY A 176 21.59 0.53 -2.76
C GLY A 176 21.61 0.57 -1.22
N ARG A 177 21.00 1.60 -0.64
CA ARG A 177 20.97 1.85 0.81
C ARG A 177 19.87 1.12 1.55
N VAL A 178 18.85 0.64 0.84
CA VAL A 178 17.80 -0.23 1.36
C VAL A 178 18.05 -1.63 0.82
N GLN A 179 18.06 -2.62 1.71
CA GLN A 179 18.16 -4.02 1.32
C GLN A 179 16.80 -4.68 1.47
N LEU A 180 16.31 -5.33 0.42
CA LEU A 180 15.14 -6.17 0.47
C LEU A 180 15.57 -7.60 0.78
N ARG A 181 15.01 -8.16 1.85
CA ARG A 181 15.25 -9.54 2.27
C ARG A 181 13.92 -10.27 2.25
N LEU A 182 13.84 -11.28 1.41
CA LEU A 182 12.69 -12.17 1.36
C LEU A 182 12.96 -13.39 2.25
N GLY A 183 11.93 -13.89 2.91
CA GLY A 183 11.95 -15.24 3.48
C GLY A 183 11.84 -16.31 2.40
N GLU A 184 11.57 -17.56 2.79
CA GLU A 184 11.34 -18.65 1.83
C GLU A 184 10.16 -18.31 0.91
N HIS A 185 10.29 -18.63 -0.39
CA HIS A 185 9.26 -18.34 -1.38
C HIS A 185 9.31 -19.33 -2.56
N GLU A 186 8.23 -19.41 -3.31
CA GLU A 186 8.08 -20.30 -4.48
C GLU A 186 8.62 -19.67 -5.78
N GLY A 187 8.97 -18.39 -5.76
CA GLY A 187 9.58 -17.69 -6.89
C GLY A 187 9.20 -16.22 -6.93
N ILE A 188 9.93 -15.47 -7.76
CA ILE A 188 9.72 -14.05 -8.03
C ILE A 188 9.38 -13.91 -9.51
N HIS A 189 8.25 -13.31 -9.81
CA HIS A 189 7.74 -13.16 -11.15
C HIS A 189 7.74 -11.69 -11.55
N SER A 190 8.29 -11.35 -12.72
CA SER A 190 8.07 -10.04 -13.31
C SER A 190 6.62 -9.92 -13.80
N TYR A 191 6.17 -8.70 -14.04
CA TYR A 191 4.85 -8.48 -14.61
C TYR A 191 4.72 -9.20 -15.97
N PRO A 192 3.54 -9.76 -16.33
CA PRO A 192 3.41 -10.61 -17.52
C PRO A 192 3.59 -9.85 -18.84
N THR A 193 3.43 -8.54 -18.80
CA THR A 193 3.57 -7.65 -19.95
C THR A 193 4.46 -6.47 -19.57
N SER A 194 4.62 -5.48 -20.44
CA SER A 194 5.38 -4.28 -20.09
C SER A 194 4.74 -3.59 -18.87
N ALA A 195 5.52 -3.39 -17.80
CA ALA A 195 5.11 -2.67 -16.60
C ALA A 195 5.18 -1.14 -16.76
N GLY A 196 5.48 -0.64 -17.97
CA GLY A 196 5.61 0.78 -18.27
C GLY A 196 6.99 1.15 -18.81
N GLY A 197 7.14 2.42 -19.24
CA GLY A 197 8.33 2.92 -19.92
C GLY A 197 9.60 3.03 -19.07
N LEU A 198 9.48 2.83 -17.75
CA LEU A 198 10.60 2.85 -16.80
C LEU A 198 10.96 1.46 -16.26
N SER A 199 10.31 0.39 -16.72
CA SER A 199 10.64 -0.97 -16.32
C SER A 199 11.84 -1.49 -17.11
N HIS A 200 12.78 -2.10 -16.40
CA HIS A 200 13.99 -2.72 -16.91
C HIS A 200 13.94 -4.24 -16.86
N LEU A 201 12.89 -4.84 -16.28
CA LEU A 201 12.69 -6.29 -16.28
C LEU A 201 12.21 -6.81 -17.64
N VAL A 202 12.64 -8.02 -17.99
CA VAL A 202 12.00 -8.79 -19.07
C VAL A 202 10.63 -9.28 -18.55
N PRO A 203 9.52 -8.98 -19.25
CA PRO A 203 8.20 -9.43 -18.85
C PRO A 203 8.06 -10.95 -18.81
N ASP A 204 7.11 -11.44 -18.01
CA ASP A 204 6.72 -12.85 -17.89
C ASP A 204 7.90 -13.81 -17.59
N THR A 205 8.84 -13.36 -16.76
CA THR A 205 9.98 -14.18 -16.33
C THR A 205 9.86 -14.55 -14.85
N ARG A 206 10.46 -15.70 -14.50
CA ARG A 206 10.58 -16.18 -13.12
C ARG A 206 12.05 -16.20 -12.72
N SER A 207 12.34 -15.74 -11.51
CA SER A 207 13.65 -15.80 -10.87
C SER A 207 13.54 -16.37 -9.45
N ASP A 208 14.60 -17.01 -8.98
CA ASP A 208 14.69 -17.53 -7.61
C ASP A 208 15.33 -16.53 -6.63
N SER A 209 15.86 -15.40 -7.12
CA SER A 209 16.53 -14.39 -6.30
C SER A 209 16.36 -12.99 -6.86
N LEU A 210 16.14 -12.02 -5.96
CA LEU A 210 16.13 -10.59 -6.27
C LEU A 210 17.46 -10.11 -6.86
N ALA A 211 18.58 -10.75 -6.53
CA ALA A 211 19.90 -10.35 -7.01
C ALA A 211 20.17 -10.78 -8.46
N SER A 212 19.30 -11.59 -9.05
CA SER A 212 19.51 -12.19 -10.37
C SER A 212 18.25 -12.16 -11.23
N MET A 213 17.52 -11.04 -11.22
CA MET A 213 16.32 -10.88 -12.03
C MET A 213 16.69 -10.75 -13.51
N ALA A 214 15.84 -11.25 -14.41
CA ALA A 214 16.05 -11.11 -15.85
C ALA A 214 15.73 -9.67 -16.28
N GLY A 215 16.76 -8.88 -16.62
CA GLY A 215 16.62 -7.53 -17.15
C GLY A 215 16.83 -7.45 -18.66
N THR A 216 16.28 -6.41 -19.28
CA THR A 216 16.36 -6.15 -20.73
C THR A 216 17.79 -5.91 -21.23
N HIS A 217 18.69 -5.52 -20.33
CA HIS A 217 20.11 -5.26 -20.60
C HIS A 217 21.03 -6.23 -19.83
N GLY A 218 20.55 -7.42 -19.49
CA GLY A 218 21.24 -8.40 -18.67
C GLY A 218 20.67 -8.48 -17.26
N THR A 219 21.38 -9.14 -16.36
CA THR A 219 20.92 -9.38 -14.99
C THR A 219 20.66 -8.06 -14.23
N LEU A 220 19.50 -7.96 -13.58
CA LEU A 220 19.10 -6.84 -12.73
C LEU A 220 19.07 -7.27 -11.26
N ASP A 221 19.77 -6.53 -10.40
CA ASP A 221 19.76 -6.75 -8.94
C ASP A 221 18.74 -5.81 -8.28
N LEU A 222 17.61 -6.37 -7.85
CA LEU A 222 16.54 -5.70 -7.10
C LEU A 222 16.64 -5.95 -5.59
N SER A 223 17.70 -6.62 -5.10
CA SER A 223 17.89 -6.85 -3.66
C SER A 223 18.33 -5.60 -2.91
N ARG A 224 18.76 -4.56 -3.65
CA ARG A 224 19.24 -3.28 -3.09
C ARG A 224 18.67 -2.09 -3.85
N LEU A 225 17.98 -1.22 -3.13
CA LEU A 225 17.32 -0.02 -3.65
C LEU A 225 17.88 1.27 -3.02
N PRO A 226 17.73 2.43 -3.67
CA PRO A 226 17.33 2.62 -5.07
C PRO A 226 18.34 2.06 -6.07
N LEU A 227 17.90 1.84 -7.31
CA LEU A 227 18.76 1.53 -8.45
C LEU A 227 19.56 2.77 -8.90
N ALA A 228 20.55 2.57 -9.77
CA ALA A 228 21.35 3.66 -10.33
C ALA A 228 20.56 4.51 -11.35
N THR A 229 19.60 3.88 -12.04
CA THR A 229 18.74 4.49 -13.03
C THR A 229 17.33 4.62 -12.47
N PRO A 230 16.58 5.68 -12.88
CA PRO A 230 15.14 5.74 -12.63
C PRO A 230 14.47 4.46 -13.13
N SER A 231 13.60 3.90 -12.29
CA SER A 231 12.98 2.60 -12.52
C SER A 231 11.61 2.55 -11.89
N GLU A 232 10.72 1.79 -12.53
CA GLU A 232 9.43 1.39 -12.00
C GLU A 232 9.25 -0.09 -12.34
N GLU A 233 9.39 -0.95 -11.34
CA GLU A 233 9.29 -2.40 -11.52
C GLU A 233 8.05 -2.94 -10.82
N LEU A 234 7.30 -3.78 -11.53
CA LEU A 234 6.21 -4.55 -10.96
C LEU A 234 6.59 -6.03 -10.95
N MET A 235 6.56 -6.62 -9.76
CA MET A 235 6.88 -8.02 -9.54
C MET A 235 6.00 -8.63 -8.44
N GLN A 236 5.85 -9.95 -8.49
CA GLN A 236 5.12 -10.71 -7.50
C GLN A 236 6.02 -11.80 -6.91
N VAL A 237 6.15 -11.81 -5.59
CA VAL A 237 6.77 -12.91 -4.85
C VAL A 237 5.66 -13.90 -4.47
N ARG A 238 5.82 -15.17 -4.82
CA ARG A 238 4.82 -16.23 -4.60
C ARG A 238 5.16 -17.06 -3.36
N GLY A 239 4.15 -17.42 -2.59
CA GLY A 239 4.30 -18.32 -1.44
C GLY A 239 5.29 -17.83 -0.38
N LEU A 240 5.44 -16.51 -0.23
CA LEU A 240 6.35 -15.91 0.74
C LEU A 240 6.00 -16.35 2.16
N ARG A 241 7.00 -16.85 2.89
CA ARG A 241 6.90 -17.23 4.30
C ARG A 241 7.75 -16.30 5.14
N GLY A 242 7.28 -16.00 6.36
CA GLY A 242 8.05 -15.22 7.32
C GLY A 242 9.34 -15.96 7.72
N SER A 243 10.43 -15.23 7.88
CA SER A 243 11.67 -15.78 8.41
C SER A 243 11.64 -15.77 9.95
N GLY A 244 11.61 -16.95 10.59
CA GLY A 244 12.00 -17.11 12.00
C GLY A 244 11.16 -16.35 13.04
N GLY A 245 9.83 -16.44 12.99
CA GLY A 245 8.93 -15.88 14.02
C GLY A 245 8.78 -14.35 14.01
N ALA A 246 9.50 -13.64 13.13
CA ALA A 246 9.23 -12.25 12.83
C ALA A 246 8.06 -12.13 11.83
N ALA A 247 7.30 -11.04 11.92
CA ALA A 247 6.31 -10.69 10.92
C ALA A 247 6.99 -10.62 9.53
N PRO A 248 6.30 -11.03 8.44
CA PRO A 248 6.88 -11.04 7.09
C PRO A 248 7.10 -9.64 6.48
N PHE A 249 7.00 -8.58 7.28
CA PHE A 249 7.19 -7.18 6.93
C PHE A 249 7.78 -6.40 8.12
#